data_AF-A0A8T3KNY9-F1
#
_entry.id   AF-A0A8T3KNY9-F1
#
_cell.length_a   1.000
_cell.length_b   1.000
_cell.length_c   1.000
_cell.angle_alpha   90.00
_cell.angle_beta   90.00
_cell.angle_gamma   90.00
#
_symmetry.space_group_name_H-M   'P 1'
#
loop_
_entity.id
_entity.type
_entity.pdbx_description
1 polymer ?
#
loop_
_entity_poly.entity_id
_entity_poly.type
_entity_poly.pdbx_seq_one_letter_code
_entity_poly.pdbx_strand_id
1 'polypeptide(L)' 'MEKRAANLGANAVVGIDIDYEVLGQAGSMLMVTASGTAVVVE' A
#
# COMPACT_ATOMS: atom_id res chain seq x y z
N MET A 1 4.04 -4.34 -0.37
CA MET A 1 2.76 -4.72 0.27
C MET A 1 2.53 -6.23 0.20
N GLU A 2 2.45 -6.81 -1.00
CA GLU A 2 2.20 -8.23 -1.24
C GLU A 2 3.11 -9.20 -0.46
N LYS A 3 4.44 -9.08 -0.59
CA LYS A 3 5.39 -9.93 0.17
C LYS A 3 5.16 -9.89 1.69
N ARG A 4 4.74 -8.74 2.23
CA ARG A 4 4.45 -8.60 3.66
C ARG A 4 3.15 -9.31 4.02
N ALA A 5 2.12 -9.24 3.19
CA ALA A 5 0.88 -9.99 3.35
C ALA A 5 1.11 -11.50 3.25
N ALA A 6 1.89 -11.94 2.26
CA ALA A 6 2.27 -13.35 2.10
C ALA A 6 3.03 -13.90 3.32
N ASN A 7 3.96 -13.12 3.88
CA ASN A 7 4.68 -13.49 5.10
C ASN A 7 3.78 -13.60 6.34
N LEU A 8 2.61 -12.94 6.33
CA LEU A 8 1.58 -13.05 7.37
C LEU A 8 0.61 -14.22 7.12
N GLY A 9 0.80 -14.98 6.03
CA GLY A 9 -0.10 -16.08 5.64
C GLY A 9 -1.39 -15.63 4.95
N ALA A 10 -1.51 -14.34 4.60
CA ALA A 10 -2.65 -13.83 3.86
C ALA A 10 -2.59 -14.24 2.38
N ASN A 11 -3.75 -14.52 1.79
CA ASN A 11 -3.88 -14.84 0.36
C ASN A 11 -4.46 -13.68 -0.47
N ALA A 12 -4.91 -12.61 0.18
CA ALA A 12 -5.39 -11.40 -0.48
C ALA A 12 -5.06 -10.14 0.35
N VAL A 13 -5.08 -8.99 -0.32
CA VAL A 13 -5.04 -7.66 0.31
C VAL A 13 -6.26 -6.90 -0.18
N VAL A 14 -7.12 -6.50 0.76
CA VAL A 14 -8.40 -5.82 0.47
C VAL A 14 -8.41 -4.41 1.03
N GLY A 15 -9.32 -3.58 0.50
CA GLY A 15 -9.45 -2.18 0.92
C GLY A 15 -8.16 -1.39 0.67
N ILE A 16 -7.58 -1.53 -0.51
CA ILE A 16 -6.37 -0.82 -0.87
C ILE A 16 -6.72 0.66 -1.09
N ASP A 17 -6.00 1.53 -0.39
CA ASP A 17 -6.04 2.98 -0.59
C ASP A 17 -4.67 3.46 -1.08
N ILE A 18 -4.69 4.45 -1.97
CA ILE A 18 -3.50 4.99 -2.61
C ILE A 18 -3.48 6.51 -2.48
N ASP A 19 -2.52 6.98 -1.71
CA ASP A 19 -2.28 8.39 -1.47
C ASP A 19 -1.13 8.90 -2.34
N TYR A 20 -1.32 10.08 -2.91
CA TYR A 20 -0.31 10.80 -3.67
C TYR A 20 -0.01 12.11 -2.98
N GLU A 21 1.24 12.29 -2.56
CA GLU A 21 1.68 13.51 -1.90
C GLU A 21 2.81 14.13 -2.70
N VAL A 22 2.68 15.43 -2.96
CA VAL A 22 3.74 16.20 -3.63
C VAL A 22 4.69 16.72 -2.56
N LEU A 23 5.95 16.29 -2.62
CA LEU A 23 6.99 16.65 -1.66
C LEU A 23 8.09 17.50 -2.31
N GLY A 24 8.67 18.40 -1.51
CA GLY A 24 9.76 19.31 -1.89
C GLY A 24 9.27 20.72 -2.27
N GLN A 25 10.14 21.73 -2.07
CA GLN A 25 9.83 23.17 -2.22
C GLN A 25 9.25 23.59 -3.58
N ALA A 26 9.34 22.75 -4.61
CA ALA A 26 8.79 23.01 -5.95
C ALA A 26 8.03 21.80 -6.53
N GLY A 27 7.62 20.83 -5.70
CA GLY A 27 6.92 19.63 -6.15
C GLY A 27 7.71 18.72 -7.09
N SER A 28 9.04 18.68 -6.95
CA SER A 28 9.90 17.85 -7.79
C SER A 28 9.83 16.36 -7.45
N MET A 29 9.18 15.99 -6.34
CA MET A 29 9.03 14.60 -5.92
C MET A 29 7.56 14.30 -5.64
N LEU A 30 7.11 13.15 -6.13
CA LEU A 30 5.82 12.58 -5.82
C LEU A 30 6.04 11.35 -4.94
N MET A 31 5.54 11.41 -3.70
CA MET A 31 5.44 10.26 -2.83
C MET A 31 4.13 9.55 -3.13
N VAL A 32 4.21 8.24 -3.34
CA VAL A 32 3.03 7.40 -3.50
C VAL A 32 3.04 6.41 -2.35
N THR A 33 1.96 6.45 -1.56
CA THR A 33 1.77 5.55 -0.43
C THR A 33 0.59 4.64 -0.73
N ALA A 34 0.75 3.34 -0.49
CA ALA A 34 -0.33 2.38 -0.62
C ALA A 34 -0.56 1.68 0.72
N SER A 35 -1.80 1.67 1.18
CA SER A 35 -2.23 1.04 2.43
C SER A 35 -3.40 0.09 2.18
N GLY A 36 -3.66 -0.85 3.10
CA GLY A 36 -4.72 -1.85 2.95
C GLY A 36 -4.58 -3.01 3.94
N THR A 37 -5.55 -3.92 3.94
CA THR A 37 -5.69 -5.00 4.93
C THR A 37 -5.36 -6.36 4.33
N ALA A 38 -4.39 -7.06 4.92
CA ALA A 38 -4.06 -8.44 4.56
C ALA A 38 -5.10 -9.40 5.17
N VAL A 39 -5.71 -10.25 4.35
CA VAL A 39 -6.78 -11.17 4.75
C VAL A 39 -6.57 -12.58 4.18
N VAL A 40 -7.19 -13.57 4.82
CA VAL A 40 -7.35 -14.92 4.28
C VAL A 40 -8.82 -15.08 3.91
N VAL A 41 -9.08 -15.38 2.65
CA VAL A 41 -10.43 -15.70 2.14
C VAL A 41 -10.49 -17.17 1.71
N GLU A 42 -11.58 -17.86 2.06
CA GLU A 42 -11.89 -19.23 1.62
C GLU A 42 -12.82 -19.24 0.40
#